data_AF-A0A7S3HUP6-F1
#
_entry.id   AF-A0A7S3HUP6-F1
#
_cell.length_a   1.000
_cell.length_b   1.000
_cell.length_c   1.000
_cell.angle_alpha   90.00
_cell.angle_beta   90.00
_cell.angle_gamma   90.00
#
_symmetry.space_group_name_H-M   'P 1'
#
loop_
_entity.id
_entity.type
_entity.pdbx_description
1 polymer ?
#
loop_
_entity_poly.entity_id
_entity_poly.type
_entity_poly.pdbx_seq_one_letter_code
_entity_poly.pdbx_strand_id
1 'polypeptide(L)'
;VLLSSTKKSRALALRKVKAQNITWTTAWRRHNKKGKTDDHNKKRKRRVVKVQREIFGVSLEKINKTRNATASDKKAEAEKILREIKERNAKAADAKRKNAPKQTKKVDTQ
;
A
#
# COMPACT_ATOMS: atom_id res chain seq x y z
N VAL A 1 -3.02 34.65 -36.48
CA VAL A 1 -2.39 35.96 -36.80
C VAL A 1 -1.24 36.20 -35.83
N LEU A 2 0.02 36.20 -36.29
CA LEU A 2 1.17 36.56 -35.44
C LEU A 2 1.17 38.08 -35.23
N LEU A 3 0.72 38.53 -34.07
CA LEU A 3 0.71 39.96 -33.72
C LEU A 3 2.12 40.40 -33.32
N SER A 4 2.88 40.93 -34.29
CA SER A 4 4.23 41.47 -34.07
C SER A 4 4.16 42.99 -33.84
N SER A 5 4.52 43.45 -32.64
CA SER A 5 4.40 44.86 -32.22
C SER A 5 5.32 45.83 -33.01
N THR A 6 6.45 45.38 -33.57
CA THR A 6 7.42 46.25 -34.26
C THR A 6 7.93 45.68 -35.59
N LYS A 7 8.35 46.54 -36.53
CA LYS A 7 8.95 46.14 -37.82
C LYS A 7 10.12 45.17 -37.66
N LYS A 8 10.97 45.39 -36.65
CA LYS A 8 12.11 44.50 -36.30
C LYS A 8 11.64 43.09 -35.94
N SER A 9 10.61 42.97 -35.12
CA SER A 9 10.04 41.66 -34.74
C SER A 9 9.38 40.94 -35.93
N ARG A 10 8.70 41.69 -36.82
CA ARG A 10 8.10 41.15 -38.04
C ARG A 10 9.15 40.60 -39.01
N ALA A 11 10.23 41.34 -39.24
CA ALA A 11 11.32 40.91 -40.12
C ALA A 11 11.99 39.62 -39.64
N LEU A 12 12.21 39.47 -38.33
CA LEU A 12 12.80 38.26 -37.74
C LEU A 12 11.85 37.05 -37.83
N ALA A 13 10.54 37.27 -37.70
CA ALA A 13 9.54 36.23 -37.89
C ALA A 13 9.48 35.72 -39.34
N LEU A 14 9.55 36.63 -40.32
CA LEU A 14 9.62 36.27 -41.75
C LEU A 14 10.90 35.49 -42.10
N ARG A 15 12.03 35.86 -41.47
CA ARG A 15 13.31 35.14 -41.58
C ARG A 15 13.34 33.82 -40.81
N LYS A 16 12.25 33.44 -40.14
CA LYS A 16 12.11 32.19 -39.35
C LYS A 16 13.15 32.06 -38.23
N VAL A 17 13.63 33.19 -37.69
CA VAL A 17 14.57 33.18 -36.56
C VAL A 17 13.81 32.82 -35.28
N LYS A 18 14.22 31.75 -34.61
CA LYS A 18 13.62 31.31 -33.34
C LYS A 18 13.82 32.38 -32.26
N ALA A 19 12.74 32.77 -31.58
CA ALA A 19 12.78 33.74 -30.50
C ALA A 19 13.75 33.34 -29.37
N GLN A 20 13.92 32.04 -29.12
CA GLN A 20 14.86 31.50 -28.13
C GLN A 20 16.33 31.87 -28.39
N ASN A 21 16.70 32.23 -29.63
CA ASN A 21 18.07 32.60 -30.00
C ASN A 21 18.30 34.13 -29.95
N ILE A 22 17.24 34.92 -29.81
CA ILE A 22 17.32 36.39 -29.82
C ILE A 22 17.43 36.90 -28.38
N THR A 23 18.61 37.42 -28.03
CA THR A 23 19.04 37.74 -26.66
C THR A 23 18.11 38.65 -25.86
N TRP A 24 17.50 39.63 -26.50
CA TRP A 24 16.64 40.61 -25.83
C TRP A 24 15.20 40.12 -25.61
N THR A 25 14.81 38.98 -26.18
CA THR A 25 13.43 38.49 -26.07
C THR A 25 13.15 37.83 -24.73
N THR A 26 11.87 37.85 -24.32
CA THR A 26 11.39 37.14 -23.13
C THR A 26 11.62 35.63 -23.25
N ALA A 27 11.51 35.06 -24.46
CA ALA A 27 11.75 33.63 -24.70
C ALA A 27 13.20 33.23 -24.39
N TRP A 28 14.18 33.99 -24.92
CA TRP A 28 15.58 33.81 -24.58
C TRP A 28 15.84 34.01 -23.09
N ARG A 29 15.23 35.04 -22.48
CA ARG A 29 15.37 35.31 -21.03
C ARG A 29 14.85 34.15 -20.17
N ARG A 30 13.74 33.52 -20.55
CA ARG A 30 13.19 32.32 -19.88
C ARG A 30 14.11 31.10 -20.07
N HIS A 31 14.57 30.86 -21.29
CA HIS A 31 15.46 29.74 -21.62
C HIS A 31 16.80 29.83 -20.86
N ASN A 32 17.37 31.04 -20.77
CA ASN A 32 18.66 31.30 -20.13
C ASN A 32 18.54 31.71 -18.64
N LYS A 33 17.36 31.56 -18.03
CA LYS A 33 17.11 31.85 -16.61
C LYS A 33 17.52 33.28 -16.19
N LYS A 34 17.38 34.24 -17.11
CA LYS A 34 17.68 35.67 -16.88
C LYS A 34 16.46 36.46 -16.40
N GLY A 35 15.32 35.81 -16.13
CA GLY A 35 14.14 36.44 -15.55
C GLY A 35 14.21 36.39 -14.03
N LYS A 36 13.82 37.48 -13.35
CA LYS A 36 13.58 37.45 -11.89
C LYS A 36 12.40 36.52 -11.65
N THR A 37 12.66 35.34 -11.10
CA THR A 37 11.62 34.43 -10.60
C THR A 37 11.36 34.78 -9.15
N ASP A 38 10.62 35.87 -8.93
CA ASP A 38 10.32 36.38 -7.59
C ASP A 38 9.49 35.36 -6.77
N ASP A 39 8.59 34.63 -7.45
CA ASP A 39 7.69 33.68 -6.80
C ASP A 39 7.72 32.29 -7.44
N HIS A 40 8.87 31.63 -7.43
CA HIS A 40 8.86 30.16 -7.50
C HIS A 40 8.86 29.58 -6.09
N ASN A 41 7.82 29.92 -5.33
CA ASN A 41 7.48 29.18 -4.13
C ASN A 41 7.13 27.76 -4.60
N LYS A 42 8.12 26.86 -4.55
CA LYS A 42 7.92 25.43 -4.79
C LYS A 42 6.81 25.01 -3.84
N LYS A 43 5.59 24.85 -4.37
CA LYS A 43 4.46 24.32 -3.63
C LYS A 43 4.80 22.86 -3.29
N ARG A 44 5.57 22.66 -2.22
CA ARG A 44 5.78 21.34 -1.62
C ARG A 44 4.39 20.82 -1.29
N LYS A 45 3.95 19.80 -2.02
CA LYS A 45 2.68 19.13 -1.72
C LYS A 45 2.76 18.64 -0.28
N ARG A 46 1.80 19.03 0.55
CA ARG A 46 1.68 18.49 1.91
C ARG A 46 1.29 17.02 1.79
N ARG A 47 2.12 16.11 2.33
CA ARG A 47 1.81 14.68 2.38
C ARG A 47 0.86 14.46 3.56
N VAL A 48 -0.35 13.98 3.29
CA VAL A 48 -1.31 13.61 4.34
C VAL A 48 -1.14 12.13 4.65
N VAL A 49 -0.79 11.80 5.89
CA VAL A 49 -0.80 10.42 6.40
C VAL A 49 -2.16 10.18 7.04
N LYS A 50 -2.86 9.13 6.60
CA LYS A 50 -4.17 8.77 7.17
C LYS A 50 -3.95 8.01 8.47
N VAL A 51 -4.64 8.43 9.53
CA VAL A 51 -4.66 7.71 10.80
C VAL A 51 -5.50 6.44 10.64
N GLN A 52 -5.05 5.32 11.20
CA GLN A 52 -5.81 4.07 11.20
C GLN A 52 -7.10 4.27 12.02
N ARG A 53 -8.23 3.84 11.47
CA ARG A 53 -9.54 3.88 12.14
C ARG A 53 -9.90 2.50 12.65
N GLU A 54 -10.75 2.49 13.67
CA GLU A 54 -11.39 1.29 14.18
C GLU A 54 -12.34 0.70 13.14
N ILE A 55 -12.52 -0.61 13.21
CA ILE A 55 -13.48 -1.33 12.38
C ILE A 55 -14.63 -1.74 13.32
N PHE A 56 -15.87 -1.67 12.84
CA PHE A 56 -17.02 -2.11 13.64
C PHE A 56 -16.79 -3.53 14.19
N GLY A 57 -16.90 -3.70 15.51
CA GLY A 57 -16.64 -4.97 16.20
C GLY A 57 -15.18 -5.25 16.57
N VAL A 58 -14.21 -4.43 16.16
CA VAL A 58 -12.80 -4.56 16.54
C VAL A 58 -12.16 -3.19 16.83
N SER A 59 -11.79 -2.95 18.08
CA SER A 59 -11.11 -1.72 18.50
C SER A 59 -9.72 -1.57 17.89
N LEU A 60 -9.21 -0.33 17.83
CA LEU A 60 -7.90 -0.01 17.26
C LEU A 60 -6.78 -0.79 17.95
N GLU A 61 -6.88 -0.93 19.27
CA GLU A 61 -5.87 -1.59 20.09
C GLU A 61 -5.71 -3.06 19.75
N LYS A 62 -6.82 -3.77 19.50
CA LYS A 62 -6.78 -5.19 19.14
C LYS A 62 -6.13 -5.37 17.77
N ILE A 63 -6.46 -4.51 16.80
CA ILE A 63 -5.83 -4.51 15.47
C ILE A 63 -4.32 -4.29 15.58
N ASN A 64 -3.89 -3.34 16.39
CA ASN A 64 -2.47 -3.04 16.57
C ASN A 64 -1.72 -4.18 17.28
N LYS A 65 -2.31 -4.79 18.31
CA LYS A 65 -1.75 -5.95 19.02
C LYS A 65 -1.55 -7.13 18.06
N THR A 66 -2.55 -7.46 17.24
CA THR A 66 -2.43 -8.55 16.26
C THR A 66 -1.40 -8.24 15.18
N ARG A 67 -1.33 -6.99 14.71
CA ARG A 67 -0.35 -6.57 13.68
C ARG A 67 1.09 -6.62 14.20
N ASN A 68 1.30 -6.17 15.43
CA ASN A 68 2.63 -6.07 16.04
C ASN A 68 3.09 -7.35 16.74
N ALA A 69 2.28 -8.43 16.72
CA ALA A 69 2.67 -9.72 17.28
C ALA A 69 3.89 -10.29 16.56
N THR A 70 4.90 -10.68 17.35
CA THR A 70 6.16 -11.19 16.81
C THR A 70 6.00 -12.61 16.28
N ALA A 71 6.94 -13.07 15.45
CA ALA A 71 6.90 -14.42 14.91
C ALA A 71 7.00 -15.49 16.01
N SER A 72 7.65 -15.18 17.15
CA SER A 72 7.74 -16.05 18.30
C SER A 72 6.36 -16.26 18.94
N ASP A 73 5.64 -15.16 19.20
CA ASP A 73 4.31 -15.19 19.83
C ASP A 73 3.31 -15.99 18.97
N LYS A 74 3.36 -15.79 17.65
CA LYS A 74 2.51 -16.51 16.69
C LYS A 74 2.78 -18.02 16.69
N LYS A 75 4.06 -18.43 16.77
CA LYS A 75 4.42 -19.85 16.84
C LYS A 75 3.98 -20.47 18.16
N ALA A 76 4.19 -19.78 19.27
CA ALA A 76 3.74 -20.25 20.59
C ALA A 76 2.22 -20.45 20.64
N GLU A 77 1.44 -19.55 20.04
CA GLU A 77 -0.01 -19.67 19.97
C GLU A 77 -0.47 -20.79 19.02
N ALA A 78 0.19 -20.94 17.87
CA ALA A 78 -0.06 -22.06 16.96
C ALA A 78 0.23 -23.42 17.62
N GLU A 79 1.30 -23.53 18.40
CA GLU A 79 1.62 -24.75 19.14
C GLU A 79 0.59 -25.06 20.23
N LYS A 80 0.09 -24.04 20.95
CA LYS A 80 -1.00 -24.21 21.93
C LYS A 80 -2.27 -24.71 21.26
N ILE A 81 -2.68 -24.07 20.15
CA ILE A 81 -3.85 -24.47 19.37
C ILE A 81 -3.69 -25.92 18.87
N LEU A 82 -2.51 -26.29 18.38
CA LEU A 82 -2.25 -27.64 17.89
C LEU A 82 -2.34 -28.69 19.02
N ARG A 83 -1.85 -28.37 20.23
CA ARG A 83 -1.98 -29.24 21.40
C ARG A 83 -3.45 -29.40 21.80
N GLU A 84 -4.21 -28.32 21.88
CA GLU A 84 -5.64 -28.35 22.20
C GLU A 84 -6.45 -29.16 21.17
N ILE A 85 -6.15 -29.03 19.87
CA ILE A 85 -6.80 -29.83 18.82
C ILE A 85 -6.48 -31.31 18.98
N LYS A 86 -5.21 -31.66 19.23
CA LYS A 86 -4.79 -33.05 19.44
C LYS A 86 -5.47 -33.66 20.66
N GLU A 87 -5.54 -32.93 21.76
CA GLU A 87 -6.24 -33.36 22.98
C GLU A 87 -7.74 -33.53 22.77
N ARG A 88 -8.39 -32.60 22.06
CA ARG A 88 -9.82 -32.71 21.71
C ARG A 88 -10.07 -33.94 20.84
N ASN A 89 -9.20 -34.20 19.86
CA ASN A 89 -9.31 -35.35 18.97
C ASN A 89 -9.07 -36.67 19.71
N ALA A 90 -8.11 -36.73 20.64
CA ALA A 90 -7.86 -37.91 21.47
C ALA A 90 -9.07 -38.22 22.38
N LYS A 91 -9.61 -37.21 23.07
CA LYS A 91 -10.83 -37.34 23.89
C LYS A 91 -12.03 -37.81 23.06
N ALA A 92 -12.19 -37.30 21.84
CA ALA A 92 -13.24 -37.73 20.93
C ALA A 92 -13.04 -39.18 20.44
N ALA A 93 -11.81 -39.61 20.19
CA ALA A 93 -11.50 -41.00 19.82
C ALA A 93 -11.75 -41.98 20.97
N ASP A 94 -11.40 -41.60 22.21
CA ASP A 94 -11.65 -42.42 23.39
C ASP A 94 -13.15 -42.53 23.72
N ALA A 95 -13.92 -41.46 23.52
CA ALA A 95 -15.37 -41.50 23.61
C ALA A 95 -16.00 -42.43 22.56
N LYS A 96 -15.47 -42.43 21.33
CA LYS A 96 -15.90 -43.36 20.26
C LYS A 96 -15.56 -44.82 20.58
N ARG A 97 -14.39 -45.09 21.16
CA ARG A 97 -13.96 -46.44 21.56
C ARG A 97 -14.79 -47.00 22.72
N LYS A 98 -15.19 -46.16 23.67
CA LYS A 98 -16.05 -46.56 24.80
C LYS A 98 -17.50 -46.84 24.38
N ASN A 99 -17.96 -46.25 23.27
CA ASN A 99 -19.28 -46.46 22.70
C ASN A 99 -19.31 -47.50 21.56
N ALA A 100 -18.21 -48.21 21.29
CA ALA A 100 -18.20 -49.29 20.32
C ALA A 100 -18.91 -50.53 20.92
N PRO A 101 -19.97 -51.07 20.30
CA PRO A 101 -20.67 -52.24 20.82
C PRO A 101 -19.74 -53.45 20.80
N LYS A 102 -19.64 -54.15 21.94
CA LYS A 102 -18.89 -55.41 22.08
C LYS A 102 -19.47 -56.43 21.09
N GLN A 103 -18.76 -56.68 19.99
CA GLN A 103 -19.11 -57.77 19.07
C GLN A 103 -18.90 -59.11 19.79
N THR A 104 -20.02 -59.73 20.15
CA THR A 104 -20.10 -61.12 20.59
C THR A 104 -19.56 -62.02 19.48
N LYS A 105 -18.41 -62.65 19.71
CA LYS A 105 -17.86 -63.70 18.84
C LYS A 105 -18.88 -64.83 18.72
N LYS A 106 -19.42 -65.08 17.52
CA LYS A 106 -20.08 -66.36 17.23
C LYS A 106 -19.00 -67.41 16.99
N VAL A 107 -19.13 -68.50 17.73
CA VAL A 107 -18.36 -69.73 17.61
C VAL A 107 -18.98 -70.51 16.45
N ASP A 108 -18.23 -70.67 15.36
CA ASP A 108 -18.68 -71.50 14.24
C ASP A 108 -18.54 -72.98 14.63
N THR A 109 -19.65 -73.71 14.53
CA THR A 109 -19.77 -75.16 14.72
C THR A 109 -20.14 -75.76 13.37
N GLN A 110 -19.37 -76.80 12.99
CA GLN A 110 -19.41 -77.66 11.81
C GLN A 110 -18.93 -77.08 10.47
#